data_AF-A0AAW2PN80-F1
#
_entry.id   AF-A0AAW2PN80-F1
#
_cell.length_a   1.000
_cell.length_b   1.000
_cell.length_c   1.000
_cell.angle_alpha   90.00
_cell.angle_beta   90.00
_cell.angle_gamma   90.00
#
_symmetry.space_group_name_H-M   'P 1'
#
loop_
_entity.id
_entity.type
_entity.pdbx_description
1 polymer ?
#
loop_
_entity_poly.entity_id
_entity_poly.type
_entity_poly.pdbx_seq_one_letter_code
_entity_poly.pdbx_strand_id
1 'polypeptide(L)'
;MGDERVKNEAMEIMGLVQLLPRLVVFDLDYTLWPFYCECRSKREMPKLYPQAKGILCALKDKGVGVAIASRSPTPDIANTFLEKLGIKSMFVAQEIFSSWTHKTDHFQRINRRTQIPYNEMLFFDDEDRNIDAVSKMGVTSILVGNGVNLGALRQGLSKFSQIVRLQKETNKDGKEFQKNQVHQKRRRNKSSTIFETVKDEDQTDHVSQFSPKLKLVLAKHITKQYLQTEGSQHSLWRSL
;
A
#
# COMPACT_ATOMS: atom_id res chain seq x y z
N MET A 1 -21.72 -21.76 -14.49
CA MET A 1 -21.57 -20.93 -15.72
C MET A 1 -21.19 -19.49 -15.41
N GLY A 2 -21.84 -18.81 -14.44
CA GLY A 2 -21.49 -17.42 -14.07
C GLY A 2 -20.06 -17.23 -13.53
N ASP A 3 -19.67 -18.01 -12.51
CA ASP A 3 -18.33 -17.90 -11.89
C ASP A 3 -17.20 -18.14 -12.89
N GLU A 4 -17.36 -19.10 -13.81
CA GLU A 4 -16.34 -19.43 -14.82
C GLU A 4 -16.13 -18.28 -15.81
N ARG A 5 -17.23 -17.62 -16.23
CA ARG A 5 -17.15 -16.42 -17.08
C ARG A 5 -16.41 -15.30 -16.35
N VAL A 6 -16.78 -15.02 -15.10
CA VAL A 6 -16.11 -13.99 -14.28
C VAL A 6 -14.63 -14.32 -14.07
N LYS A 7 -14.30 -15.58 -13.85
CA LYS A 7 -12.93 -16.05 -13.72
C LYS A 7 -12.11 -15.76 -14.98
N ASN A 8 -12.65 -16.07 -16.17
CA ASN A 8 -11.98 -15.81 -17.44
C ASN A 8 -11.76 -14.31 -17.67
N GLU A 9 -12.78 -13.48 -17.43
CA GLU A 9 -12.64 -12.02 -17.53
C GLU A 9 -11.62 -11.46 -16.52
N ALA A 10 -11.57 -11.99 -15.29
CA ALA A 10 -10.55 -11.62 -14.31
C ALA A 10 -9.13 -12.03 -14.76
N MET A 11 -8.98 -13.20 -15.39
CA MET A 11 -7.71 -13.64 -15.96
C MET A 11 -7.23 -12.73 -17.09
N GLU A 12 -8.14 -12.30 -17.97
CA GLU A 12 -7.84 -11.31 -19.00
C GLU A 12 -7.40 -9.97 -18.40
N ILE A 13 -8.11 -9.46 -17.39
CA ILE A 13 -7.73 -8.23 -16.68
C ILE A 13 -6.30 -8.34 -16.11
N MET A 14 -5.96 -9.46 -15.47
CA MET A 14 -4.62 -9.70 -14.96
C MET A 14 -3.57 -9.83 -16.07
N GLY A 15 -3.96 -10.30 -17.26
CA GLY A 15 -3.09 -10.36 -18.44
C GLY A 15 -2.76 -8.99 -19.05
N LEU A 16 -3.58 -7.97 -18.79
CA LEU A 16 -3.36 -6.61 -19.31
C LEU A 16 -2.35 -5.79 -18.50
N VAL A 17 -2.02 -6.22 -17.27
CA VAL A 17 -1.07 -5.51 -16.40
C VAL A 17 0.28 -6.22 -16.36
N GLN A 18 1.37 -5.45 -16.42
CA GLN A 18 2.74 -5.99 -16.41
C GLN A 18 3.19 -6.47 -15.03
N LEU A 19 2.63 -5.92 -13.96
CA LEU A 19 3.03 -6.20 -12.58
C LEU A 19 1.78 -6.57 -11.78
N LEU A 20 1.81 -7.75 -11.19
CA LEU A 20 0.77 -8.25 -10.30
C LEU A 20 1.23 -8.15 -8.84
N PRO A 21 0.30 -7.89 -7.90
CA PRO A 21 0.58 -8.05 -6.48
C PRO A 21 0.90 -9.51 -6.18
N ARG A 22 1.74 -9.75 -5.17
CA ARG A 22 1.99 -11.11 -4.68
C ARG A 22 0.90 -11.59 -3.72
N LEU A 23 0.21 -10.64 -3.10
CA LEU A 23 -0.88 -10.89 -2.17
C LEU A 23 -2.03 -9.93 -2.42
N VAL A 24 -3.24 -10.45 -2.52
CA VAL A 24 -4.47 -9.66 -2.46
C VAL A 24 -5.19 -9.94 -1.14
N VAL A 25 -5.43 -8.90 -0.36
CA VAL A 25 -6.12 -8.97 0.92
C VAL A 25 -7.55 -8.46 0.74
N PHE A 26 -8.51 -9.13 1.35
CA PHE A 26 -9.92 -8.76 1.32
C PHE A 26 -10.45 -8.56 2.74
N ASP A 27 -11.31 -7.56 2.93
CA ASP A 27 -12.30 -7.61 4.01
C ASP A 27 -13.36 -8.68 3.74
N LEU A 28 -14.22 -8.93 4.74
CA LEU A 28 -15.36 -9.83 4.67
C LEU A 28 -16.67 -9.06 4.48
N ASP A 29 -17.13 -8.38 5.52
CA ASP A 29 -18.41 -7.69 5.56
C ASP A 29 -18.41 -6.57 4.51
N TYR A 30 -19.50 -6.43 3.75
CA TYR A 30 -19.67 -5.52 2.60
C TYR A 30 -18.62 -5.56 1.48
N THR A 31 -17.60 -6.42 1.58
CA THR A 31 -16.57 -6.62 0.56
C THR A 31 -16.73 -7.96 -0.18
N LEU A 32 -16.76 -9.09 0.53
CA LEU A 32 -17.00 -10.41 -0.07
C LEU A 32 -18.48 -10.80 -0.05
N TRP A 33 -19.23 -10.36 0.97
CA TRP A 33 -20.66 -10.58 1.09
C TRP A 33 -21.41 -9.32 1.54
N PRO A 34 -22.72 -9.17 1.22
CA PRO A 34 -23.46 -7.92 1.41
C PRO A 34 -24.13 -7.80 2.79
N PHE A 35 -23.42 -8.13 3.88
CA PHE A 35 -23.96 -8.06 5.24
C PHE A 35 -22.85 -8.06 6.28
N TYR A 36 -23.17 -7.65 7.51
CA TYR A 36 -22.36 -7.93 8.69
C TYR A 36 -22.58 -9.36 9.17
N CYS A 37 -21.51 -10.16 9.23
CA CYS A 37 -21.59 -11.55 9.69
C CYS A 37 -21.96 -11.67 11.18
N GLU A 38 -21.67 -10.65 12.00
CA GLU A 38 -22.04 -10.62 13.42
C GLU A 38 -23.56 -10.62 13.66
N CYS A 39 -24.33 -10.11 12.69
CA CYS A 39 -25.79 -10.06 12.74
C CYS A 39 -26.45 -11.35 12.22
N ARG A 40 -25.68 -12.42 12.01
CA ARG A 40 -26.14 -13.65 11.34
C ARG A 40 -25.98 -14.88 12.22
N SER A 41 -26.70 -15.94 11.86
CA SER A 41 -26.55 -17.25 12.50
C SER A 41 -25.63 -18.16 11.70
N LYS A 42 -24.81 -18.98 12.39
CA LYS A 42 -24.07 -20.10 11.79
C LYS A 42 -24.95 -21.07 10.99
N ARG A 43 -26.26 -21.10 11.22
CA ARG A 43 -27.20 -21.97 10.48
C ARG A 43 -27.50 -21.47 9.08
N GLU A 44 -27.37 -20.16 8.83
CA GLU A 44 -27.67 -19.55 7.53
C GLU A 44 -26.68 -20.00 6.44
N MET A 45 -27.16 -20.02 5.20
CA MET A 45 -26.31 -20.19 4.01
C MET A 45 -25.93 -18.80 3.50
N PRO A 46 -24.69 -18.34 3.70
CA PRO A 46 -24.25 -17.03 3.22
C PRO A 46 -24.21 -17.00 1.69
N LYS A 47 -24.23 -15.78 1.13
CA LYS A 47 -24.05 -15.54 -0.31
C LYS A 47 -22.95 -14.49 -0.51
N LEU A 48 -22.08 -14.75 -1.47
CA LEU A 48 -21.07 -13.80 -1.92
C LEU A 48 -21.69 -12.76 -2.86
N TYR A 49 -20.98 -11.65 -3.04
CA TYR A 49 -21.21 -10.81 -4.21
C TYR A 49 -21.03 -11.63 -5.51
N PRO A 50 -21.82 -11.36 -6.57
CA PRO A 50 -21.89 -12.22 -7.75
C PRO A 50 -20.55 -12.50 -8.43
N GLN A 51 -19.60 -11.58 -8.34
CA GLN A 51 -18.29 -11.69 -9.01
C GLN A 51 -17.15 -12.12 -8.08
N ALA A 52 -17.37 -12.16 -6.77
CA ALA A 52 -16.30 -12.39 -5.81
C ALA A 52 -15.64 -13.77 -5.95
N LYS A 53 -16.46 -14.83 -6.11
CA LYS A 53 -15.93 -16.20 -6.23
C LYS A 53 -15.08 -16.39 -7.50
N GLY A 54 -15.55 -15.88 -8.65
CA GLY A 54 -14.79 -15.93 -9.90
C GLY A 54 -13.45 -15.19 -9.80
N ILE A 55 -13.42 -14.04 -9.14
CA ILE A 55 -12.19 -13.27 -8.89
C ILE A 55 -11.22 -14.03 -7.98
N LEU A 56 -11.70 -14.61 -6.87
CA LEU A 56 -10.87 -15.41 -5.96
C LEU A 56 -10.24 -16.62 -6.68
N CYS A 57 -11.04 -17.34 -7.48
CA CYS A 57 -10.55 -18.45 -8.30
C CYS A 57 -9.48 -17.99 -9.30
N ALA A 58 -9.71 -16.88 -10.01
CA ALA A 58 -8.74 -16.36 -10.98
C ALA A 58 -7.41 -15.99 -10.32
N LEU A 59 -7.45 -15.30 -9.18
CA LEU A 59 -6.24 -14.94 -8.43
C LEU A 59 -5.44 -16.19 -8.02
N LYS A 60 -6.14 -17.21 -7.51
CA LYS A 60 -5.54 -18.49 -7.12
C LYS A 60 -4.92 -19.22 -8.32
N ASP A 61 -5.64 -19.32 -9.43
CA ASP A 61 -5.16 -19.98 -10.66
C ASP A 61 -3.96 -19.24 -11.28
N LYS A 62 -3.90 -17.92 -11.11
CA LYS A 62 -2.76 -17.08 -11.51
C LYS A 62 -1.54 -17.21 -10.57
N GLY A 63 -1.69 -17.88 -9.43
CA GLY A 63 -0.64 -18.01 -8.42
C GLY A 63 -0.47 -16.77 -7.53
N VAL A 64 -1.48 -15.88 -7.49
CA VAL A 64 -1.50 -14.74 -6.57
C VAL A 64 -2.09 -15.19 -5.23
N GLY A 65 -1.35 -14.97 -4.15
CA GLY A 65 -1.85 -15.30 -2.82
C GLY A 65 -3.09 -14.46 -2.48
N VAL A 66 -4.04 -15.04 -1.74
CA VAL A 66 -5.18 -14.29 -1.20
C VAL A 66 -5.26 -14.42 0.31
N ALA A 67 -5.64 -13.35 1.01
CA ALA A 67 -5.77 -13.32 2.47
C ALA A 67 -7.01 -12.54 2.93
N ILE A 68 -7.39 -12.75 4.19
CA ILE A 68 -8.50 -12.03 4.84
C ILE A 68 -7.95 -11.13 5.94
N ALA A 69 -8.45 -9.89 6.00
CA ALA A 69 -8.31 -8.99 7.13
C ALA A 69 -9.69 -8.45 7.50
N SER A 70 -10.30 -8.96 8.57
CA SER A 70 -11.64 -8.55 9.02
C SER A 70 -11.66 -8.17 10.50
N ARG A 71 -12.42 -7.12 10.80
CA ARG A 71 -12.61 -6.60 12.16
C ARG A 71 -13.81 -7.19 12.89
N SER A 72 -14.49 -8.18 12.29
CA SER A 72 -15.65 -8.83 12.90
C SER A 72 -15.32 -9.41 14.29
N PRO A 73 -16.18 -9.19 15.29
CA PRO A 73 -16.04 -9.79 16.62
C PRO A 73 -16.45 -11.27 16.66
N THR A 74 -16.95 -11.82 15.54
CA THR A 74 -17.50 -13.18 15.47
C THR A 74 -16.67 -14.06 14.51
N PRO A 75 -15.40 -14.35 14.84
CA PRO A 75 -14.53 -15.14 13.98
C PRO A 75 -15.07 -16.54 13.71
N ASP A 76 -15.82 -17.11 14.65
CA ASP A 76 -16.45 -18.41 14.54
C ASP A 76 -17.57 -18.44 13.48
N ILE A 77 -18.38 -17.39 13.38
CA ILE A 77 -19.42 -17.23 12.35
C ILE A 77 -18.78 -17.01 10.99
N ALA A 78 -17.82 -16.08 10.91
CA ALA A 78 -17.09 -15.79 9.67
C ALA A 78 -16.40 -17.05 9.11
N ASN A 79 -15.71 -17.82 9.97
CA ASN A 79 -15.08 -19.07 9.59
C ASN A 79 -16.09 -20.11 9.06
N THR A 80 -17.24 -20.25 9.73
CA THR A 80 -18.31 -21.15 9.29
C THR A 80 -18.82 -20.75 7.89
N PHE A 81 -18.93 -19.46 7.62
CA PHE A 81 -19.38 -18.97 6.32
C PHE A 81 -18.36 -19.23 5.21
N LEU A 82 -17.07 -19.00 5.47
CA LEU A 82 -15.99 -19.32 4.54
C LEU A 82 -15.96 -20.81 4.17
N GLU A 83 -16.26 -21.69 5.13
CA GLU A 83 -16.39 -23.14 4.91
C GLU A 83 -17.60 -23.47 4.03
N LYS A 84 -18.79 -22.98 4.38
CA LYS A 84 -20.03 -23.21 3.60
C LYS A 84 -19.94 -22.72 2.16
N LEU A 85 -19.23 -21.60 1.95
CA LEU A 85 -19.00 -21.04 0.61
C LEU A 85 -17.94 -21.81 -0.19
N GLY A 86 -17.19 -22.71 0.46
CA GLY A 86 -16.13 -23.50 -0.16
C GLY A 86 -14.89 -22.66 -0.56
N ILE A 87 -14.68 -21.51 0.08
CA ILE A 87 -13.57 -20.59 -0.25
C ILE A 87 -12.48 -20.54 0.84
N LYS A 88 -12.72 -21.11 2.02
CA LYS A 88 -11.77 -21.07 3.15
C LYS A 88 -10.35 -21.54 2.79
N SER A 89 -10.23 -22.59 1.99
CA SER A 89 -8.94 -23.17 1.59
C SER A 89 -8.20 -22.37 0.53
N MET A 90 -8.80 -21.31 -0.02
CA MET A 90 -8.13 -20.40 -0.94
C MET A 90 -7.20 -19.41 -0.23
N PHE A 91 -7.45 -19.11 1.05
CA PHE A 91 -6.75 -18.06 1.78
C PHE A 91 -5.48 -18.56 2.47
N VAL A 92 -4.33 -17.94 2.15
CA VAL A 92 -3.03 -18.28 2.75
C VAL A 92 -2.86 -17.74 4.18
N ALA A 93 -3.63 -16.69 4.52
CA ALA A 93 -3.71 -16.09 5.84
C ALA A 93 -5.14 -15.57 6.10
N GLN A 94 -5.61 -15.71 7.33
CA GLN A 94 -6.96 -15.30 7.73
C GLN A 94 -6.88 -14.61 9.10
N GLU A 95 -6.90 -13.28 9.10
CA GLU A 95 -6.91 -12.48 10.31
C GLU A 95 -8.32 -11.93 10.53
N ILE A 96 -9.06 -12.53 11.46
CA ILE A 96 -10.45 -12.17 11.79
C ILE A 96 -10.53 -11.94 13.29
N PHE A 97 -10.52 -10.68 13.71
CA PHE A 97 -10.64 -10.27 15.12
C PHE A 97 -10.92 -8.78 15.22
N SER A 98 -11.59 -8.36 16.28
CA SER A 98 -11.80 -6.93 16.55
C SER A 98 -10.52 -6.21 16.94
N SER A 99 -10.33 -5.02 16.39
CA SER A 99 -9.20 -4.13 16.70
C SER A 99 -9.63 -2.67 16.64
N TRP A 100 -8.94 -1.84 17.41
CA TRP A 100 -9.06 -0.38 17.38
C TRP A 100 -8.13 0.29 16.36
N THR A 101 -7.29 -0.49 15.69
CA THR A 101 -6.17 0.00 14.86
C THR A 101 -6.48 0.06 13.37
N HIS A 102 -7.77 0.06 12.98
CA HIS A 102 -8.20 0.18 11.58
C HIS A 102 -7.44 -0.77 10.62
N LYS A 103 -7.28 -2.04 11.03
CA LYS A 103 -6.61 -3.15 10.32
C LYS A 103 -5.10 -3.14 10.26
N THR A 104 -4.41 -2.20 10.90
CA THR A 104 -2.94 -2.23 10.89
C THR A 104 -2.40 -3.45 11.64
N ASP A 105 -3.03 -3.88 12.75
CA ASP A 105 -2.66 -5.12 13.46
C ASP A 105 -2.86 -6.37 12.59
N HIS A 106 -3.95 -6.44 11.83
CA HIS A 106 -4.24 -7.52 10.89
C HIS A 106 -3.13 -7.60 9.82
N PHE A 107 -2.78 -6.48 9.21
CA PHE A 107 -1.73 -6.43 8.19
C PHE A 107 -0.35 -6.79 8.75
N GLN A 108 -0.04 -6.41 10.00
CA GLN A 108 1.18 -6.84 10.66
C GLN A 108 1.23 -8.37 10.83
N ARG A 109 0.11 -9.01 11.23
CA ARG A 109 0.04 -10.48 11.36
C ARG A 109 0.11 -11.18 10.01
N ILE A 110 -0.60 -10.66 8.99
CA ILE A 110 -0.52 -11.17 7.61
C ILE A 110 0.92 -11.07 7.08
N ASN A 111 1.59 -9.93 7.27
CA ASN A 111 2.97 -9.74 6.85
C ASN A 111 3.92 -10.72 7.57
N ARG A 112 3.78 -10.89 8.89
CA ARG A 112 4.58 -11.87 9.65
C ARG A 112 4.35 -13.31 9.17
N ARG A 113 3.13 -13.68 8.80
CA ARG A 113 2.80 -15.04 8.33
C ARG A 113 3.26 -15.30 6.89
N THR A 114 3.10 -14.31 6.01
CA THR A 114 3.35 -14.46 4.57
C THR A 114 4.74 -14.03 4.15
N GLN A 115 5.41 -13.18 4.94
CA GLN A 115 6.67 -12.51 4.62
C GLN A 115 6.63 -11.68 3.33
N ILE A 116 5.43 -11.28 2.89
CA ILE A 116 5.25 -10.44 1.70
C ILE A 116 5.34 -8.96 2.12
N PRO A 117 6.17 -8.13 1.48
CA PRO A 117 6.25 -6.69 1.75
C PRO A 117 4.92 -5.97 1.48
N TYR A 118 4.62 -4.93 2.26
CA TYR A 118 3.37 -4.17 2.10
C TYR A 118 3.19 -3.56 0.70
N ASN A 119 4.26 -3.07 0.08
CA ASN A 119 4.24 -2.52 -1.28
C ASN A 119 4.05 -3.58 -2.39
N GLU A 120 4.02 -4.87 -2.03
CA GLU A 120 3.68 -5.98 -2.93
C GLU A 120 2.24 -6.50 -2.69
N MET A 121 1.46 -5.80 -1.85
CA MET A 121 0.08 -6.14 -1.51
C MET A 121 -0.95 -5.19 -2.17
N LEU A 122 -2.11 -5.76 -2.51
CA LEU A 122 -3.32 -5.04 -2.90
C LEU A 122 -4.43 -5.35 -1.91
N PHE A 123 -5.22 -4.34 -1.52
CA PHE A 123 -6.25 -4.46 -0.49
C PHE A 123 -7.59 -3.90 -0.94
N PHE A 124 -8.68 -4.62 -0.65
CA PHE A 124 -10.06 -4.22 -0.88
C PHE A 124 -10.85 -4.19 0.44
N ASP A 125 -11.52 -3.07 0.70
CA ASP A 125 -12.29 -2.79 1.92
C ASP A 125 -13.37 -1.75 1.60
N ASP A 126 -14.51 -1.79 2.28
CA ASP A 126 -15.60 -0.81 2.12
C ASP A 126 -15.54 0.37 3.09
N GLU A 127 -14.66 0.33 4.10
CA GLU A 127 -14.51 1.37 5.12
C GLU A 127 -13.28 2.23 4.88
N ASP A 128 -13.51 3.52 4.58
CA ASP A 128 -12.50 4.53 4.28
C ASP A 128 -11.38 4.61 5.32
N ARG A 129 -11.70 4.46 6.61
CA ARG A 129 -10.70 4.52 7.69
C ARG A 129 -9.70 3.37 7.62
N ASN A 130 -10.15 2.18 7.22
CA ASN A 130 -9.25 1.04 7.02
C ASN A 130 -8.37 1.30 5.78
N ILE A 131 -8.95 1.83 4.70
CA ILE A 131 -8.23 2.18 3.47
C ILE A 131 -7.11 3.19 3.75
N ASP A 132 -7.40 4.28 4.47
CA ASP A 132 -6.41 5.30 4.81
C ASP A 132 -5.29 4.73 5.69
N ALA A 133 -5.65 4.02 6.76
CA ALA A 133 -4.68 3.44 7.70
C ALA A 133 -3.74 2.43 7.02
N VAL A 134 -4.28 1.51 6.21
CA VAL A 134 -3.50 0.47 5.53
C VAL A 134 -2.68 1.06 4.37
N SER A 135 -3.18 2.08 3.67
CA SER A 135 -2.41 2.77 2.63
C SER A 135 -1.15 3.43 3.18
N LYS A 136 -1.20 3.98 4.40
CA LYS A 136 -0.02 4.54 5.10
C LYS A 136 1.06 3.50 5.40
N MET A 137 0.72 2.22 5.42
CA MET A 137 1.69 1.12 5.56
C MET A 137 2.41 0.78 4.24
N GLY A 138 2.00 1.39 3.13
CA GLY A 138 2.57 1.16 1.79
C GLY A 138 1.79 0.16 0.93
N VAL A 139 0.66 -0.35 1.43
CA VAL A 139 -0.24 -1.24 0.68
C VAL A 139 -1.04 -0.43 -0.34
N THR A 140 -1.25 -0.97 -1.55
CA THR A 140 -2.20 -0.37 -2.48
C THR A 140 -3.62 -0.71 -2.04
N SER A 141 -4.39 0.27 -1.60
CA SER A 141 -5.76 0.04 -1.09
C SER A 141 -6.83 0.64 -2.01
N ILE A 142 -7.95 -0.07 -2.14
CA ILE A 142 -9.11 0.27 -2.98
C ILE A 142 -10.38 0.19 -2.14
N LEU A 143 -11.07 1.34 -2.04
CA LEU A 143 -12.40 1.43 -1.45
C LEU A 143 -13.43 0.76 -2.37
N VAL A 144 -14.25 -0.14 -1.84
CA VAL A 144 -15.35 -0.79 -2.57
C VAL A 144 -16.71 -0.43 -1.96
N GLY A 145 -17.59 0.19 -2.75
CA GLY A 145 -18.91 0.62 -2.22
C GLY A 145 -20.01 -0.45 -2.26
N ASN A 146 -19.88 -1.48 -3.10
CA ASN A 146 -20.89 -2.53 -3.28
C ASN A 146 -20.21 -3.88 -3.54
N GLY A 147 -19.25 -4.21 -2.68
CA GLY A 147 -18.46 -5.42 -2.81
C GLY A 147 -17.43 -5.42 -3.92
N VAL A 148 -16.58 -6.43 -3.89
CA VAL A 148 -15.59 -6.66 -4.92
C VAL A 148 -16.26 -7.11 -6.23
N ASN A 149 -15.80 -6.50 -7.33
CA ASN A 149 -16.23 -6.80 -8.68
C ASN A 149 -15.05 -6.62 -9.67
N LEU A 150 -15.23 -7.00 -10.93
CA LEU A 150 -14.22 -6.93 -11.97
C LEU A 150 -13.72 -5.50 -12.22
N GLY A 151 -14.60 -4.50 -12.04
CA GLY A 151 -14.23 -3.08 -12.11
C GLY A 151 -13.27 -2.69 -10.98
N ALA A 152 -13.57 -3.08 -9.74
CA ALA A 152 -12.70 -2.87 -8.60
C ALA A 152 -11.35 -3.60 -8.78
N LEU A 153 -11.37 -4.85 -9.25
CA LEU A 153 -10.16 -5.61 -9.55
C LEU A 153 -9.29 -4.88 -10.58
N ARG A 154 -9.88 -4.44 -11.71
CA ARG A 154 -9.19 -3.68 -12.75
C ARG A 154 -8.58 -2.40 -12.19
N GLN A 155 -9.35 -1.61 -11.45
CA GLN A 155 -8.89 -0.38 -10.81
C GLN A 155 -7.71 -0.66 -9.87
N GLY A 156 -7.83 -1.69 -9.03
CA GLY A 156 -6.81 -2.09 -8.07
C GLY A 156 -5.50 -2.49 -8.72
N LEU A 157 -5.56 -3.35 -9.74
CA LEU A 157 -4.39 -3.80 -10.48
C LEU A 157 -3.72 -2.67 -11.27
N SER A 158 -4.51 -1.79 -11.89
CA SER A 158 -3.97 -0.60 -12.58
C SER A 158 -3.26 0.34 -11.60
N LYS A 159 -3.89 0.66 -10.47
CA LYS A 159 -3.30 1.53 -9.42
C LYS A 159 -2.03 0.91 -8.85
N PHE A 160 -2.05 -0.38 -8.53
CA PHE A 160 -0.89 -1.12 -8.03
C PHE A 160 0.28 -1.06 -9.01
N SER A 161 0.04 -1.39 -10.28
CA SER A 161 1.07 -1.38 -11.33
C SER A 161 1.68 0.01 -11.52
N GLN A 162 0.86 1.07 -11.47
CA GLN A 162 1.35 2.45 -11.55
C GLN A 162 2.24 2.83 -10.37
N ILE A 163 1.81 2.52 -9.13
CA ILE A 163 2.58 2.81 -7.91
C ILE A 163 3.93 2.08 -7.95
N VAL A 164 3.94 0.79 -8.30
CA VAL A 164 5.18 0.01 -8.37
C VAL A 164 6.13 0.54 -9.45
N ARG A 165 5.60 1.00 -10.60
CA ARG A 165 6.42 1.66 -11.64
C ARG A 165 7.08 2.93 -11.12
N LEU A 166 6.31 3.82 -10.50
CA LEU A 166 6.82 5.07 -9.94
C LEU A 166 7.89 4.82 -8.87
N GLN A 167 7.69 3.82 -8.00
CA GLN A 167 8.69 3.43 -7.00
C GLN A 167 9.99 2.92 -7.63
N LYS A 168 9.91 2.22 -8.76
CA LYS A 168 11.11 1.73 -9.48
C LYS A 168 11.87 2.89 -10.15
N GLU A 169 11.18 3.90 -10.64
CA GLU A 169 11.78 5.09 -11.26
C GLU A 169 12.50 5.96 -10.21
N THR A 170 11.83 6.29 -9.11
CA THR A 170 12.45 7.10 -8.03
C THR A 170 13.68 6.42 -7.43
N ASN A 171 13.67 5.09 -7.31
CA ASN A 171 14.81 4.32 -6.83
C ASN A 171 15.99 4.27 -7.82
N LYS A 172 15.75 4.41 -9.13
CA LYS A 172 16.83 4.52 -10.13
C LYS A 172 17.51 5.87 -10.05
N ASP A 173 16.72 6.95 -9.99
CA ASP A 173 17.22 8.32 -9.89
C ASP A 173 18.04 8.50 -8.61
N GLY A 174 17.56 7.99 -7.46
CA GLY A 174 18.30 8.05 -6.20
C GLY A 174 19.64 7.32 -6.22
N LYS A 175 19.72 6.16 -6.88
CA LYS A 175 20.98 5.41 -7.06
C LYS A 175 21.95 6.12 -8.01
N GLU A 176 21.44 6.75 -9.06
CA GLU A 176 22.24 7.53 -9.99
C GLU A 176 22.81 8.79 -9.33
N PHE A 177 22.00 9.51 -8.55
CA PHE A 177 22.46 10.64 -7.74
C PHE A 177 23.58 10.25 -6.77
N GLN A 178 23.43 9.14 -6.04
CA GLN A 178 24.47 8.64 -5.13
C GLN A 178 25.75 8.26 -5.88
N LYS A 179 25.63 7.57 -7.02
CA LYS A 179 26.78 7.19 -7.85
C LYS A 179 27.53 8.42 -8.39
N ASN A 180 26.81 9.46 -8.79
CA ASN A 180 27.38 10.72 -9.28
C ASN A 180 28.09 11.51 -8.17
N GLN A 181 27.55 11.53 -6.94
CA GLN A 181 28.25 12.15 -5.80
C GLN A 181 29.54 11.39 -5.42
N VAL A 182 29.53 10.05 -5.43
CA VAL A 182 30.73 9.24 -5.18
C VAL A 182 31.79 9.47 -6.26
N HIS A 183 31.39 9.60 -7.52
CA HIS A 183 32.30 9.91 -8.63
C HIS A 183 32.91 11.32 -8.52
N GLN A 184 32.12 12.33 -8.12
CA GLN A 184 32.60 13.68 -7.88
C GLN A 184 33.56 13.75 -6.67
N LYS A 185 33.27 13.02 -5.58
CA LYS A 185 34.14 12.96 -4.39
C LYS A 185 35.48 12.27 -4.69
N ARG A 186 35.48 11.21 -5.52
CA ARG A 186 36.72 10.56 -6.01
C ARG A 186 37.55 11.46 -6.92
N ARG A 187 36.92 12.30 -7.75
CA ARG A 187 37.63 13.29 -8.58
C ARG A 187 38.26 14.41 -7.74
N ARG A 188 37.56 14.90 -6.71
CA ARG A 188 38.10 15.88 -5.76
C ARG A 188 39.34 15.36 -5.01
N ASN A 189 39.30 14.11 -4.52
CA ASN A 189 40.45 13.51 -3.82
C ASN A 189 41.65 13.23 -4.74
N LYS A 190 41.43 13.00 -6.04
CA LYS A 190 42.52 12.88 -7.03
C LYS A 190 43.17 14.24 -7.35
N SER A 191 42.38 15.31 -7.36
CA SER A 191 42.89 16.69 -7.55
C SER A 191 43.62 17.22 -6.30
N SER A 192 43.21 16.82 -5.08
CA SER A 192 43.89 17.21 -3.84
C SER A 192 45.23 16.50 -3.62
N THR A 193 45.55 15.44 -4.38
CA THR A 193 46.89 14.82 -4.37
C THR A 193 47.88 15.57 -5.27
N ILE A 194 47.40 16.50 -6.10
CA ILE A 194 48.24 17.28 -7.05
C ILE A 194 48.50 18.72 -6.55
N PHE A 195 47.79 19.18 -5.54
CA PHE A 195 47.97 20.52 -4.96
C PHE A 195 48.17 20.44 -3.44
N GLU A 196 49.35 19.98 -3.04
CA GLU A 196 49.85 20.13 -1.68
C GLU A 196 50.96 21.18 -1.65
N THR A 197 50.66 22.39 -2.13
CA THR A 197 51.36 23.63 -1.79
C THR A 197 50.45 24.79 -2.16
N VAL A 198 49.81 25.39 -1.17
CA VAL A 198 49.64 26.83 -0.94
C VAL A 198 48.58 26.95 0.16
N LYS A 199 49.00 27.61 1.24
CA LYS A 199 48.22 27.88 2.44
C LYS A 199 47.27 29.06 2.22
N ASP A 200 46.26 29.03 3.08
CA ASP A 200 45.51 30.15 3.65
C ASP A 200 44.40 30.83 2.83
N GLU A 201 43.35 31.13 3.62
CA GLU A 201 42.26 32.08 3.45
C GLU A 201 40.92 31.65 2.78
N ASP A 202 39.96 31.55 3.70
CA ASP A 202 38.65 32.20 3.69
C ASP A 202 37.40 31.35 3.41
N GLN A 203 36.49 31.42 4.38
CA GLN A 203 35.19 30.78 4.39
C GLN A 203 34.17 31.73 3.77
N THR A 204 33.51 31.33 2.68
CA THR A 204 32.10 31.62 2.38
C THR A 204 31.72 31.03 1.02
N ASP A 205 30.41 30.85 0.80
CA ASP A 205 29.74 30.50 -0.47
C ASP A 205 29.58 29.03 -0.90
N HIS A 206 28.54 28.39 -0.34
CA HIS A 206 27.91 27.19 -0.91
C HIS A 206 26.39 27.35 -1.10
N VAL A 207 25.96 28.31 -1.95
CA VAL A 207 24.55 28.38 -2.43
C VAL A 207 24.44 28.59 -3.96
N SER A 208 25.55 28.73 -4.68
CA SER A 208 25.53 29.06 -6.12
C SER A 208 25.38 27.86 -7.07
N GLN A 209 25.45 26.60 -6.61
CA GLN A 209 25.51 25.41 -7.49
C GLN A 209 24.20 24.64 -7.69
N PHE A 210 23.07 25.10 -7.14
CA PHE A 210 21.77 24.43 -7.33
C PHE A 210 21.09 24.87 -8.63
N SER A 211 20.54 23.90 -9.38
CA SER A 211 19.68 24.18 -10.53
C SER A 211 18.41 24.96 -10.10
N PRO A 212 17.82 25.79 -10.97
CA PRO A 212 16.64 26.61 -10.61
C PRO A 212 15.46 25.80 -10.07
N LYS A 213 15.30 24.55 -10.54
CA LYS A 213 14.26 23.63 -10.06
C LYS A 213 14.50 23.16 -8.62
N LEU A 214 15.76 22.92 -8.21
CA LEU A 214 16.08 22.55 -6.83
C LEU A 214 15.93 23.73 -5.87
N LYS A 215 16.25 24.96 -6.30
CA LYS A 215 16.04 26.17 -5.48
C LYS A 215 14.56 26.38 -5.15
N LEU A 216 13.65 26.09 -6.09
CA LEU A 216 12.21 26.21 -5.90
C LEU A 216 11.63 25.15 -4.93
N VAL A 217 12.17 23.93 -4.95
CA VAL A 217 11.72 22.84 -4.06
C VAL A 217 12.21 23.08 -2.62
N LEU A 218 13.47 23.52 -2.45
CA LEU A 218 14.03 23.86 -1.14
C LEU A 218 13.35 25.08 -0.53
N ALA A 219 13.07 26.13 -1.32
CA ALA A 219 12.30 27.29 -0.86
C ALA A 219 10.91 26.87 -0.35
N LYS A 220 10.18 26.03 -1.09
CA LYS A 220 8.87 25.52 -0.67
C LYS A 220 8.91 24.65 0.58
N HIS A 221 10.02 23.94 0.83
CA HIS A 221 10.20 23.14 2.04
C HIS A 221 10.51 24.00 3.27
N ILE A 222 11.33 25.03 3.11
CA ILE A 222 11.71 25.96 4.19
C ILE A 222 10.49 26.78 4.62
N THR A 223 9.67 27.29 3.69
CA THR A 223 8.45 28.05 4.05
C THR A 223 7.41 27.17 4.75
N LYS A 224 7.34 25.87 4.43
CA LYS A 224 6.41 24.93 5.06
C LYS A 224 6.85 24.55 6.49
N GLN A 225 8.15 24.48 6.76
CA GLN A 225 8.67 24.30 8.12
C GLN A 225 8.47 25.55 8.98
N TYR A 226 8.68 26.75 8.42
CA TYR A 226 8.47 28.01 9.17
C TYR A 226 7.00 28.22 9.58
N LEU A 227 6.05 27.86 8.72
CA LEU A 227 4.60 27.95 9.01
C LEU A 227 4.10 26.91 10.02
N GLN A 228 4.82 25.80 10.23
CA GLN A 228 4.47 24.79 11.24
C GLN A 228 5.03 25.10 12.62
N THR A 229 6.12 25.89 12.71
CA THR A 229 6.73 26.28 13.98
C THR A 229 6.05 27.49 14.65
N GLU A 230 5.41 28.40 13.90
CA GLU A 230 4.67 29.54 14.50
C GLU A 230 3.26 29.16 15.00
N GLY A 231 2.67 28.07 14.51
CA GLY A 231 1.37 27.57 14.97
C GLY A 231 1.37 26.89 16.35
N SER A 232 2.55 26.71 16.97
CA SER A 232 2.69 25.97 18.24
C SER A 232 3.23 26.81 19.41
N GLN A 233 3.49 28.12 19.22
CA GLN A 233 3.89 29.03 20.31
C GLN A 233 2.83 30.06 20.73
N HIS A 234 1.64 30.05 20.13
CA HIS A 234 0.60 31.05 20.41
C HIS A 234 -0.56 30.56 21.32
N SER A 235 -0.29 29.63 22.25
CA SER A 235 -1.27 29.17 23.26
C SER A 235 -0.77 29.19 24.71
N LEU A 236 0.26 29.98 25.04
CA LEU A 236 0.79 30.10 26.42
C LEU A 236 0.91 31.54 26.96
N TRP A 237 0.26 32.53 26.34
CA TRP A 237 0.24 33.92 26.84
C TRP A 237 -1.16 34.54 26.94
N ARG A 238 -2.12 33.84 27.55
CA ARG A 238 -3.40 34.43 28.02
C ARG A 238 -3.87 33.82 29.34
N SER A 239 -3.05 33.93 30.37
CA SER A 239 -3.48 33.84 31.79
C SER A 239 -2.41 34.49 32.67
N LEU A 240 -2.38 35.82 32.66
CA LEU A 240 -2.04 36.73 33.76
C LEU A 240 -2.77 38.04 33.47
#